data_AF-V8CR37-F1
#
_entry.id   AF-V8CR37-F1
#
_cell.length_a   1.000
_cell.length_b   1.000
_cell.length_c   1.000
_cell.angle_alpha   90.00
_cell.angle_beta   90.00
_cell.angle_gamma   90.00
#
_symmetry.space_group_name_H-M   'P 1'
#
loop_
_entity.id
_entity.type
_entity.pdbx_description
1 polymer ?
#
loop_
_entity_poly.entity_id
_entity_poly.type
_entity_poly.pdbx_seq_one_letter_code
_entity_poly.pdbx_strand_id
1 'polypeptide(L)'
;MESDEMQLVVSALRSVGKRIVEVAGTHKPLFAGELFLTGKEVCERLYISPRTLQDYRDKGIFPYTQIAGKILYRLSDLQRILKENYRR
;
A
#
# COMPACT_ATOMS: atom_id res chain seq x y z
N MET A 1 -5.29 32.74 -32.75
CA MET A 1 -5.60 31.33 -33.05
C MET A 1 -4.69 30.37 -32.30
N GLU A 2 -3.39 30.66 -32.15
CA GLU A 2 -2.43 29.81 -31.39
C GLU A 2 -2.70 29.72 -29.86
N SER A 3 -3.37 30.73 -29.28
CA SER A 3 -3.66 30.78 -27.84
C SER A 3 -4.67 29.70 -27.39
N ASP A 4 -5.65 29.36 -28.22
CA ASP A 4 -6.73 28.45 -27.81
C ASP A 4 -6.26 26.99 -27.82
N GLU A 5 -5.43 26.63 -28.80
CA GLU A 5 -4.77 25.32 -28.85
C GLU A 5 -3.81 25.13 -27.68
N MET A 6 -3.05 26.17 -27.32
CA MET A 6 -2.18 26.16 -26.15
C MET A 6 -2.97 25.97 -24.84
N GLN A 7 -4.15 26.60 -24.71
CA GLN A 7 -5.02 26.39 -23.55
C GLN A 7 -5.55 24.95 -23.45
N LEU A 8 -5.89 24.33 -24.59
CA LEU A 8 -6.31 22.93 -24.64
C LEU A 8 -5.19 22.00 -24.15
N VAL A 9 -3.96 22.20 -24.62
CA VAL A 9 -2.79 21.40 -24.19
C VAL A 9 -2.55 21.56 -22.68
N VAL A 10 -2.59 22.79 -22.16
CA VAL A 10 -2.39 23.04 -20.72
C VAL A 10 -3.49 22.38 -19.87
N SER A 11 -4.74 22.40 -20.32
CA SER A 11 -5.87 21.76 -19.61
C SER A 11 -5.74 20.23 -19.58
N ALA A 12 -5.26 19.63 -20.68
CA ALA A 12 -4.99 18.19 -20.75
C ALA A 12 -3.85 17.79 -19.80
N LEU A 13 -2.76 18.55 -19.78
CA LEU A 13 -1.62 18.32 -18.87
C LEU A 13 -2.04 18.41 -17.40
N ARG A 14 -2.89 19.40 -17.03
CA ARG A 14 -3.42 19.51 -15.66
C ARG A 14 -4.28 18.32 -15.28
N SER A 15 -5.09 17.82 -16.20
CA SER A 15 -5.96 16.65 -15.98
C SER A 15 -5.15 15.38 -15.77
N VAL A 16 -4.10 15.18 -16.57
CA VAL A 16 -3.15 14.08 -16.38
C VAL A 16 -2.42 14.20 -15.05
N GLY A 17 -1.94 15.40 -14.69
CA GLY A 17 -1.28 15.65 -13.41
C GLY A 17 -2.16 15.29 -12.21
N LYS A 18 -3.45 15.65 -12.23
CA LYS A 18 -4.41 15.26 -11.17
C LYS A 18 -4.53 13.75 -11.04
N ARG A 19 -4.65 13.03 -12.16
CA ARG A 19 -4.74 11.56 -12.16
C ARG A 19 -3.46 10.90 -11.66
N ILE A 20 -2.28 11.44 -12.00
CA ILE A 20 -1.00 10.94 -11.48
C ILE A 20 -0.94 11.09 -9.97
N VAL A 21 -1.37 12.22 -9.40
CA VAL A 21 -1.38 12.45 -7.94
C VAL A 21 -2.36 11.51 -7.24
N GLU A 22 -3.55 11.30 -7.81
CA GLU A 22 -4.54 10.36 -7.28
C GLU A 22 -4.06 8.91 -7.35
N VAL A 23 -3.44 8.52 -8.46
CA VAL A 23 -2.82 7.19 -8.63
C VAL A 23 -1.62 7.03 -7.68
N ALA A 24 -0.79 8.05 -7.48
CA ALA A 24 0.33 7.99 -6.53
C ALA A 24 -0.14 7.96 -5.06
N GLY A 25 -1.26 8.60 -4.74
CA GLY A 25 -1.87 8.52 -3.41
C GLY A 25 -2.48 7.16 -3.10
N THR A 26 -2.89 6.41 -4.13
CA THR A 26 -3.49 5.07 -4.01
C THR A 26 -2.46 3.94 -4.19
N HIS A 27 -1.47 4.15 -5.04
CA HIS A 27 -0.36 3.22 -5.31
C HIS A 27 0.84 3.62 -4.44
N LYS A 28 0.81 3.15 -3.19
CA LYS A 28 1.98 3.16 -2.31
C LYS A 28 3.17 2.55 -3.05
N PRO A 29 4.39 3.11 -2.91
CA PRO A 29 5.56 2.69 -3.67
C PRO A 29 5.74 1.18 -3.56
N LEU A 30 5.57 0.52 -4.70
CA LEU A 30 5.80 -0.90 -4.86
C LEU A 30 7.31 -1.10 -4.77
N PHE A 31 7.82 -1.56 -3.63
CA PHE A 31 9.21 -1.97 -3.54
C PHE A 31 9.36 -3.22 -4.41
N ALA A 32 9.96 -3.07 -5.60
CA ALA A 32 10.15 -4.16 -6.55
C ALA A 32 8.84 -4.89 -6.96
N GLY A 33 7.72 -4.17 -7.06
CA GLY A 33 6.42 -4.77 -7.44
C GLY A 33 5.59 -5.32 -6.27
N GLU A 34 6.12 -5.29 -5.04
CA GLU A 34 5.41 -5.76 -3.84
C GLU A 34 4.79 -4.60 -3.06
N LEU A 35 3.55 -4.80 -2.59
CA LEU A 35 2.88 -3.85 -1.72
C LEU A 35 3.27 -4.11 -0.25
N PHE A 36 3.78 -3.08 0.40
CA PHE A 36 4.11 -3.10 1.82
C PHE A 36 3.07 -2.31 2.62
N LEU A 37 2.62 -2.90 3.73
CA LEU A 37 1.65 -2.33 4.65
C LEU A 37 2.33 -1.90 5.94
N THR A 38 1.88 -0.79 6.50
CA THR A 38 2.25 -0.39 7.86
C THR A 38 1.49 -1.22 8.90
N GLY A 39 1.99 -1.28 10.14
CA GLY A 39 1.28 -1.97 11.22
C GLY A 39 -0.16 -1.48 11.41
N LYS A 40 -0.41 -0.18 11.25
CA LYS A 40 -1.75 0.41 11.32
C LYS A 40 -2.68 -0.17 10.26
N GLU A 41 -2.21 -0.26 9.02
CA GLU A 41 -2.99 -0.80 7.89
C GLU A 41 -3.30 -2.29 8.04
N VAL A 42 -2.35 -3.05 8.59
CA VAL A 42 -2.59 -4.47 8.89
C VAL A 42 -3.67 -4.61 9.97
N CYS A 43 -3.59 -3.83 11.05
CA CYS A 43 -4.61 -3.82 12.09
C CYS A 43 -6.00 -3.47 11.55
N GLU A 44 -6.09 -2.43 10.71
CA GLU A 44 -7.35 -1.98 10.10
C GLU A 44 -7.95 -3.04 9.17
N ARG A 45 -7.13 -3.69 8.33
CA ARG A 45 -7.62 -4.69 7.36
C ARG A 45 -8.00 -6.02 7.99
N LEU A 46 -7.27 -6.45 9.01
CA LEU A 46 -7.51 -7.73 9.68
C LEU A 46 -8.44 -7.61 10.90
N TYR A 47 -8.87 -6.38 11.23
CA TYR A 47 -9.69 -6.09 12.41
C TYR A 47 -9.05 -6.63 13.71
N ILE A 48 -7.74 -6.44 13.86
CA ILE A 48 -6.98 -6.86 15.04
C ILE A 48 -6.41 -5.67 15.80
N SER A 49 -6.21 -5.84 17.10
CA SER A 49 -5.55 -4.81 17.91
C SER A 49 -4.04 -4.73 17.62
N PRO A 50 -3.38 -3.57 17.86
CA PRO A 50 -1.93 -3.48 17.80
C PRO A 50 -1.20 -4.50 18.69
N ARG A 51 -1.78 -4.83 19.85
CA ARG A 51 -1.26 -5.84 20.78
C ARG A 51 -1.28 -7.23 20.13
N THR A 52 -2.38 -7.58 19.45
CA THR A 52 -2.51 -8.85 18.72
C THR A 52 -1.52 -8.92 17.55
N LEU A 53 -1.35 -7.82 16.80
CA LEU A 53 -0.36 -7.77 15.72
C LEU A 53 1.08 -7.94 16.26
N GLN A 54 1.37 -7.37 17.42
CA GLN A 54 2.64 -7.59 18.11
C GLN A 54 2.81 -9.05 18.50
N ASP A 55 1.80 -9.68 19.11
CA ASP A 55 1.87 -11.10 19.48
C ASP A 55 2.10 -12.01 18.25
N TYR A 56 1.48 -11.71 17.10
CA TYR A 56 1.73 -12.45 15.85
C TYR A 56 3.14 -12.24 15.32
N ARG A 57 3.72 -11.05 15.50
CA ARG A 57 5.11 -10.78 15.14
C ARG A 57 6.06 -11.56 16.05
N ASP A 58 5.85 -11.51 17.34
CA ASP A 58 6.69 -12.14 18.36
C ASP A 58 6.67 -13.67 18.24
N LYS A 59 5.51 -14.23 17.86
CA LYS A 59 5.35 -15.66 17.53
C LYS A 59 5.89 -16.05 16.15
N GLY A 60 6.38 -15.11 15.35
CA GLY A 60 6.87 -15.35 13.99
C GLY A 60 5.78 -15.73 12.98
N ILE A 61 4.50 -15.50 13.31
CA ILE A 61 3.37 -15.86 12.46
C ILE A 61 3.24 -14.88 11.30
N PHE A 62 3.40 -13.58 11.55
CA PHE A 62 3.38 -12.55 10.50
C PHE A 62 4.80 -12.06 10.18
N PRO A 63 5.35 -12.44 9.01
CA PRO A 63 6.63 -11.93 8.52
C PRO A 63 6.58 -10.42 8.38
N TYR A 64 7.69 -9.78 8.75
CA TYR A 64 7.85 -8.34 8.61
C TYR A 64 9.26 -8.01 8.09
N THR A 65 9.40 -6.82 7.54
CA THR A 65 10.68 -6.28 7.07
C THR A 65 10.85 -4.89 7.64
N GLN A 66 12.08 -4.56 8.04
CA GLN A 66 12.42 -3.20 8.44
C GLN A 66 13.03 -2.46 7.26
N ILE A 67 12.40 -1.37 6.85
CA ILE A 67 12.91 -0.49 5.80
C ILE A 67 13.02 0.92 6.40
N ALA A 68 14.22 1.49 6.42
CA ALA A 68 14.49 2.80 7.02
C ALA A 68 13.91 2.95 8.45
N GLY A 69 14.07 1.92 9.29
CA GLY A 69 13.58 1.91 10.68
C GLY A 69 12.08 1.74 10.85
N LYS A 70 11.30 1.59 9.76
CA LYS A 70 9.86 1.32 9.81
C LYS A 70 9.60 -0.17 9.63
N ILE A 71 8.74 -0.72 10.49
CA ILE A 71 8.24 -2.10 10.34
C ILE A 71 7.13 -2.10 9.28
N LEU A 72 7.34 -2.93 8.26
CA LEU A 72 6.42 -3.11 7.14
C LEU A 72 6.12 -4.59 6.92
N TYR A 73 4.94 -4.85 6.36
CA TYR A 73 4.43 -6.19 6.09
C TYR A 73 4.16 -6.35 4.60
N ARG A 74 4.71 -7.41 3.97
CA ARG A 74 4.38 -7.71 2.58
C ARG A 74 2.94 -8.21 2.48
N LEU A 75 2.16 -7.61 1.60
CA LEU A 75 0.76 -8.01 1.40
C LEU A 75 0.67 -9.48 0.95
N SER A 76 1.57 -9.91 0.05
CA SER A 76 1.63 -11.28 -0.48
C SER A 76 1.83 -12.32 0.63
N ASP A 77 2.73 -12.06 1.58
CA ASP A 77 2.94 -12.93 2.74
C ASP A 77 1.68 -13.04 3.59
N LEU A 78 1.04 -11.91 3.91
CA LEU A 78 -0.20 -11.90 4.71
C LEU A 78 -1.32 -12.65 3.99
N GLN A 79 -1.51 -12.43 2.69
CA GLN A 79 -2.51 -13.14 1.89
C GLN A 79 -2.27 -14.65 1.87
N ARG A 80 -1.00 -15.07 1.72
CA ARG A 80 -0.63 -16.48 1.75
C ARG A 80 -0.98 -17.13 3.08
N ILE A 81 -0.59 -16.49 4.19
CA ILE A 81 -0.89 -17.00 5.55
C ILE A 81 -2.40 -17.10 5.78
N LEU A 82 -3.15 -16.07 5.40
CA LEU A 82 -4.61 -16.09 5.53
C LEU A 82 -5.21 -17.23 4.69
N LYS A 83 -4.76 -17.42 3.45
CA LYS A 83 -5.24 -18.48 2.57
C LYS A 83 -4.91 -19.89 3.10
N GLU A 84 -3.71 -20.08 3.65
CA GLU A 84 -3.27 -21.35 4.24
C GLU A 84 -4.07 -21.71 5.51
N ASN A 85 -4.52 -20.72 6.27
CA ASN A 85 -5.24 -20.91 7.54
C ASN A 85 -6.76 -20.78 7.40
N TYR A 86 -7.27 -20.32 6.26
CA TYR A 86 -8.71 -20.24 5.99
C TYR A 86 -9.26 -21.64 5.72
N ARG A 87 -9.66 -22.34 6.79
CA ARG A 87 -10.40 -23.60 6.72
C ARG A 87 -11.90 -23.30 6.70
N ARG A 88 -12.63 -23.93 5.76
CA ARG A 88 -14.09 -24.00 5.76
C ARG A 88 -14.57 -24.98 6.81
#